data_AF-A0A534BKI0-F1
#
_entry.id   AF-A0A534BKI0-F1
#
_cell.length_a   1.000
_cell.length_b   1.000
_cell.length_c   1.000
_cell.angle_alpha   90.00
_cell.angle_beta   90.00
_cell.angle_gamma   90.00
#
_symmetry.space_group_name_H-M   'P 1'
#
loop_
_entity.id
_entity.type
_entity.pdbx_description
1 polymer ?
#
loop_
_entity_poly.entity_id
_entity_poly.type
_entity_poly.pdbx_seq_one_letter_code
_entity_poly.pdbx_strand_id
1 'polypeptide(L)' 'MSADLAIQASYFVTAVLFIMGLKRMSSPVTARSGILWAGAGMAV' A
#
# COMPACT_ATOMS: atom_id res chain seq x y z
N MET A 1 -7.00 21.42 14.57
CA MET A 1 -6.11 20.36 14.04
C MET A 1 -7.00 19.15 13.84
N SER A 2 -7.70 19.22 12.72
CA SER A 2 -8.85 18.42 12.31
C SER A 2 -8.37 17.20 11.52
N ALA A 3 -9.21 16.18 11.38
CA ALA A 3 -8.89 14.87 10.81
C ALA A 3 -8.18 14.88 9.44
N ASP A 4 -8.12 16.03 8.77
CA ASP A 4 -7.44 16.27 7.49
C ASP A 4 -6.01 15.70 7.44
N LEU A 5 -5.21 15.91 8.49
CA LEU A 5 -3.83 15.40 8.51
C LEU A 5 -3.78 13.87 8.57
N ALA A 6 -4.71 13.25 9.31
CA ALA A 6 -4.81 11.80 9.38
C ALA A 6 -5.26 11.21 8.04
N ILE A 7 -6.23 11.83 7.37
CA ILE A 7 -6.72 11.40 6.05
C ILE A 7 -5.59 11.50 5.00
N GLN A 8 -4.88 12.63 4.96
CA GLN A 8 -3.75 12.81 4.03
C GLN A 8 -2.63 11.81 4.29
N ALA A 9 -2.32 11.54 5.57
CA ALA A 9 -1.35 10.52 5.95
C ALA A 9 -1.79 9.11 5.51
N SER A 10 -3.06 8.74 5.70
CA SER A 10 -3.61 7.46 5.22
C SER A 10 -3.46 7.33 3.70
N TYR A 11 -3.83 8.36 2.92
CA TYR A 11 -3.67 8.33 1.46
C TYR A 11 -2.21 8.16 1.03
N PHE A 12 -1.28 8.83 1.72
CA PHE A 12 0.14 8.68 1.44
C PHE A 12 0.62 7.25 1.73
N VAL A 13 0.26 6.69 2.89
CA VAL A 13 0.60 5.30 3.26
C VAL A 13 0.02 4.32 2.25
N THR A 14 -1.25 4.45 1.89
CA THR A 14 -1.93 3.61 0.90
C THR A 14 -1.23 3.65 -0.46
N ALA A 15 -0.84 4.83 -0.94
CA ALA A 15 -0.06 4.96 -2.18
C ALA A 15 1.27 4.20 -2.12
N VAL A 16 2.01 4.32 -1.01
CA VAL A 16 3.28 3.60 -0.81
C VAL A 16 3.06 2.08 -0.81
N LEU A 17 2.03 1.60 -0.12
CA LEU A 17 1.70 0.16 -0.07
C LEU A 17 1.38 -0.40 -1.45
N PHE A 18 0.61 0.32 -2.28
CA PHE A 18 0.30 -0.12 -3.65
C PHE A 18 1.54 -0.13 -4.55
N ILE A 19 2.37 0.91 -4.51
CA ILE A 19 3.58 0.98 -5.33
C ILE A 19 4.52 -0.17 -4.96
N MET A 20 4.72 -0.43 -3.66
CA MET A 20 5.54 -1.55 -3.21
C MET A 20 4.92 -2.90 -3.56
N GLY A 21 3.60 -3.05 -3.43
CA GLY A 21 2.85 -4.25 -3.79
C GLY A 21 3.02 -4.60 -5.28
N LEU A 22 2.75 -3.64 -6.16
CA LEU A 22 2.91 -3.78 -7.61
C LEU A 22 4.35 -4.13 -8.00
N LYS A 23 5.34 -3.43 -7.43
CA LYS A 23 6.76 -3.71 -7.68
C LYS A 23 7.14 -5.15 -7.30
N ARG A 24 6.62 -5.66 -6.18
CA ARG A 24 6.87 -7.04 -5.74
C ARG A 24 6.14 -8.07 -6.58
N MET A 25 5.05 -7.70 -7.25
CA MET A 25 4.35 -8.58 -8.19
C MET A 25 5.07 -8.74 -9.53
N SER A 26 6.09 -7.93 -9.83
CA SER A 26 6.90 -8.05 -11.05
C SER A 26 7.88 -9.24 -11.07
N SER A 27 8.05 -9.96 -9.95
CA SER A 27 8.86 -11.17 -9.88
C SER A 27 8.06 -12.33 -9.27
N PRO A 28 8.15 -13.55 -9.84
CA PRO A 28 7.49 -14.74 -9.29
C PRO A 28 7.83 -15.00 -7.83
N VAL A 29 9.08 -14.71 -7.42
CA VAL A 29 9.58 -14.98 -6.06
C VAL A 29 8.88 -14.11 -5.01
N THR A 30 8.52 -12.87 -5.36
CA THR A 30 7.92 -11.90 -4.43
C THR A 30 6.42 -11.67 -4.64
N ALA A 31 5.82 -12.27 -5.68
CA ALA A 31 4.44 -12.01 -6.08
C ALA A 31 3.41 -12.23 -4.98
N ARG A 32 3.49 -13.34 -4.24
CA ARG A 32 2.58 -13.61 -3.11
C ARG A 32 2.68 -12.55 -2.03
N SER A 33 3.89 -12.07 -1.72
CA SER A 33 4.03 -10.98 -0.75
C SER A 33 3.50 -9.66 -1.32
N GLY A 34 3.67 -9.42 -2.63
CA GLY A 34 3.22 -8.20 -3.29
C GLY A 34 1.71 -8.01 -3.22
N ILE A 35 0.93 -9.07 -3.45
CA ILE A 35 -0.54 -8.99 -3.32
C ILE A 35 -0.99 -8.78 -1.86
N LEU A 36 -0.27 -9.32 -0.87
CA LEU A 36 -0.57 -9.05 0.54
C LEU A 36 -0.31 -7.59 0.92
N TRP A 37 0.77 -6.98 0.42
CA TRP A 37 1.06 -5.55 0.59
C TRP A 37 -0.02 -4.67 -0.05
N ALA A 38 -0.46 -5.01 -1.26
CA ALA A 38 -1.55 -4.30 -1.93
C ALA A 38 -2.89 -4.47 -1.18
N GLY A 39 -3.17 -5.67 -0.66
CA GLY A 39 -4.35 -5.95 0.16
C GLY A 39 -4.36 -5.16 1.47
N ALA A 40 -3.20 -4.99 2.12
CA ALA A 40 -3.08 -4.12 3.29
C ALA A 40 -3.41 -2.66 2.95
N GLY A 41 -3.01 -2.18 1.76
CA GLY A 41 -3.37 -0.85 1.27
C GLY A 41 -4.86 -0.62 1.09
N MET A 42 -5.66 -1.68 0.85
CA MET A 42 -7.12 -1.57 0.77
C MET A 42 -7.79 -1.39 2.15
N ALA A 43 -7.08 -1.68 3.24
CA ALA A 43 -7.62 -1.61 4.61
C ALA A 43 -7.22 -0.32 5.35
N VAL A 44 -6.28 0.46 4.80
CA VAL A 44 -5.77 1.73 5.34
C VAL A 44 -6.56 2.91 4.79
#